data_AF-A0A961F9D4-F1
#
_entry.id   AF-A0A961F9D4-F1
#
_cell.length_a   1.000
_cell.length_b   1.000
_cell.length_c   1.000
_cell.angle_alpha   90.00
_cell.angle_beta   90.00
_cell.angle_gamma   90.00
#
_symmetry.space_group_name_H-M   'P 1'
#
loop_
_entity.id
_entity.type
_entity.pdbx_description
1 polymer ?
#
loop_
_entity_poly.entity_id
_entity_poly.type
_entity_poly.pdbx_seq_one_letter_code
_entity_poly.pdbx_strand_id
1 'polypeptide(L)'
;MPRTIYRATDMSVPSGNAYTSATLTFDYRRANLDATSDYVALELSSNGTVGPFVERYRVQGGGTDSSYRAVSVDIPASDLGANTVLRLSSSGLGSSDYVYIDNIELTLNYAPIATYDYGDWNGAGAATTTARSLIDSRIKLGPTTDGESGVSPNATATADGADEDGVTLPSSWSLGQAQNFVYVVTNITGSDVYLKTWIDYNNDGDFEDYGELVVNGTVGTGNSNSTLYYAVTPVAAGTNLGVRTRLSSDADVSPTSTAGTGEIEDYVVSIAAIGSNQSYTWTMDNANEDWTVDPVTELEPDATMWWPNINGESFGTIRSMSMSYNPTTKELRGEIRLKCYSGSRPFQGFWMALSDGPIPRGNDRAILYYDGYDANNPKMTMYVYDGSQSENSWSNPGKLLSSSVTSAKLQPGPMVNEGSNYFRVQFNADLSSVNVGENFPTFNLPKEWNGMRFGSEVGVSLHFFKFNGQPTYNASGALTAFPVDNTTLDSGTGYHAYTGWFDTGYWPALLRASLDTATLDYGDYQGFPIASQTASTEVKIGSAATDSDIGPALGGD
;
A
#
# COMPACT_ATOMS: atom_id res chain seq x y z
N MET A 1 -5.58 -67.79 -29.19
CA MET A 1 -4.77 -66.60 -28.84
C MET A 1 -5.75 -65.52 -28.42
N PRO A 2 -5.56 -64.83 -27.27
CA PRO A 2 -6.41 -63.70 -26.93
C PRO A 2 -6.32 -62.67 -28.05
N ARG A 3 -7.46 -62.34 -28.66
CA ARG A 3 -7.55 -61.29 -29.68
C ARG A 3 -7.81 -60.00 -28.95
N THR A 4 -6.78 -59.18 -28.80
CA THR A 4 -6.92 -57.83 -28.25
C THR A 4 -7.30 -56.88 -29.37
N ILE A 5 -8.42 -56.18 -29.23
CA ILE A 5 -8.80 -55.07 -30.10
C ILE A 5 -8.57 -53.79 -29.31
N TYR A 6 -7.77 -52.88 -29.87
CA TYR A 6 -7.58 -51.53 -29.34
C TYR A 6 -8.42 -50.56 -30.17
N ARG A 7 -9.13 -49.66 -29.52
CA ARG A 7 -9.71 -48.49 -30.17
C ARG A 7 -9.18 -47.26 -29.45
N ALA A 8 -8.45 -46.41 -30.19
CA ALA A 8 -8.14 -45.08 -29.72
C ALA A 8 -9.43 -44.26 -29.77
N THR A 9 -9.83 -43.72 -28.63
CA THR A 9 -10.95 -42.78 -28.55
C THR A 9 -10.33 -41.39 -28.50
N ASP A 10 -10.79 -40.47 -29.35
CA ASP A 10 -10.36 -39.07 -29.25
C ASP A 10 -10.90 -38.51 -27.93
N MET A 11 -10.00 -38.30 -26.97
CA MET A 11 -10.31 -37.71 -25.67
C MET A 11 -9.77 -36.29 -25.53
N SER A 12 -9.64 -35.56 -26.65
CA SER A 12 -9.21 -34.17 -26.59
C SER A 12 -10.16 -33.33 -25.75
N VAL A 13 -9.69 -32.90 -24.59
CA VAL A 13 -10.28 -31.81 -23.82
C VAL A 13 -9.61 -30.50 -24.22
N PRO A 14 -10.31 -29.35 -24.14
CA PRO A 14 -9.67 -28.05 -24.28
C PRO A 14 -8.44 -27.94 -23.38
N SER A 15 -7.36 -27.33 -23.90
CA SER A 15 -6.06 -27.28 -23.23
C SER A 15 -6.18 -26.73 -21.82
N GLY A 16 -5.81 -27.55 -20.82
CA GLY A 16 -5.75 -27.18 -19.40
C GLY A 16 -6.98 -27.58 -18.56
N ASN A 17 -8.04 -28.13 -19.17
CA ASN A 17 -9.16 -28.69 -18.40
C ASN A 17 -8.78 -30.03 -17.75
N ALA A 18 -9.20 -30.25 -16.49
CA ALA A 18 -9.04 -31.53 -15.80
C ALA A 18 -10.23 -32.47 -16.05
N TYR A 19 -9.96 -33.76 -16.27
CA TYR A 19 -10.99 -34.79 -16.32
C TYR A 19 -11.58 -35.00 -14.93
N THR A 20 -12.92 -35.04 -14.82
CA THR A 20 -13.61 -35.27 -13.56
C THR A 20 -14.23 -36.67 -13.50
N SER A 21 -14.82 -37.12 -14.60
CA SER A 21 -15.32 -38.48 -14.79
C SER A 21 -15.62 -38.72 -16.27
N ALA A 22 -15.98 -39.95 -16.63
CA ALA A 22 -16.59 -40.26 -17.91
C ALA A 22 -17.66 -41.33 -17.73
N THR A 23 -18.57 -41.46 -18.70
CA THR A 23 -19.53 -42.56 -18.75
C THR A 23 -19.24 -43.40 -19.98
N LEU A 24 -18.96 -44.69 -19.78
CA LEU A 24 -18.81 -45.68 -20.83
C LEU A 24 -20.15 -46.37 -21.07
N THR A 25 -20.71 -46.21 -22.27
CA THR A 25 -21.93 -46.88 -22.71
C THR A 25 -21.62 -47.83 -23.86
N PHE A 26 -22.30 -48.97 -23.89
CA PHE A 26 -22.23 -49.93 -24.99
C PHE A 26 -23.38 -50.94 -24.90
N ASP A 27 -23.66 -51.61 -26.01
CA ASP A 27 -24.59 -52.74 -26.08
C ASP A 27 -23.81 -54.04 -26.27
N TYR A 28 -24.21 -55.12 -25.59
CA TYR A 28 -23.64 -56.44 -25.82
C TYR A 28 -24.67 -57.56 -25.99
N ARG A 29 -24.29 -58.63 -26.68
CA ARG A 29 -25.07 -59.87 -26.80
C ARG A 29 -24.15 -61.08 -26.76
N ARG A 30 -24.40 -62.04 -25.86
CA ARG A 30 -23.68 -63.33 -25.80
C ARG A 30 -24.33 -64.35 -26.74
N ALA A 31 -23.52 -65.10 -27.47
CA ALA A 31 -23.96 -66.28 -28.22
C ALA A 31 -23.07 -67.47 -27.86
N ASN A 32 -23.68 -68.49 -27.24
CA ASN A 32 -23.02 -69.70 -26.76
C ASN A 32 -21.82 -69.45 -25.82
N LEU A 33 -21.84 -68.37 -25.02
CA LEU A 33 -20.82 -68.14 -24.00
C LEU A 33 -21.14 -69.02 -22.78
N ASP A 34 -20.95 -70.34 -22.92
CA ASP A 34 -21.65 -71.37 -22.16
C ASP A 34 -20.98 -71.77 -20.84
N ALA A 35 -19.67 -71.59 -20.68
CA ALA A 35 -18.99 -71.83 -19.41
C ALA A 35 -18.96 -70.56 -18.54
N THR A 36 -19.15 -70.74 -17.24
CA THR A 36 -19.06 -69.62 -16.28
C THR A 36 -17.64 -69.07 -16.15
N SER A 37 -16.62 -69.75 -16.68
CA SER A 37 -15.23 -69.28 -16.75
C SER A 37 -14.98 -68.30 -17.89
N ASP A 38 -15.88 -68.24 -18.87
CA ASP A 38 -15.66 -67.49 -20.10
C ASP A 38 -16.05 -66.03 -19.89
N TYR A 39 -15.27 -65.10 -20.44
CA TYR A 39 -15.64 -63.70 -20.37
C TYR A 39 -14.97 -62.85 -21.44
N VAL A 40 -15.58 -61.69 -21.67
CA VAL A 40 -14.96 -60.54 -22.33
C VAL A 40 -14.98 -59.36 -21.35
N ALA A 41 -13.82 -58.79 -21.10
CA ALA A 41 -13.62 -57.64 -20.21
C ALA A 41 -13.40 -56.37 -21.02
N LEU A 42 -13.98 -55.27 -20.54
CA LEU A 42 -13.72 -53.90 -20.98
C LEU A 42 -12.80 -53.25 -19.97
N GLU A 43 -11.63 -52.84 -20.45
CA GLU A 43 -10.57 -52.30 -19.61
C GLU A 43 -10.11 -50.94 -20.16
N LEU A 44 -9.76 -50.01 -19.27
CA LEU A 44 -9.22 -48.71 -19.65
C LEU A 44 -7.78 -48.55 -19.14
N SER A 45 -6.99 -47.76 -19.87
CA SER A 45 -5.69 -47.28 -19.40
C SER A 45 -5.58 -45.79 -19.68
N SER A 46 -5.23 -45.01 -18.65
CA SER A 46 -4.98 -43.56 -18.76
C SER A 46 -3.67 -43.23 -19.50
N ASN A 47 -2.76 -44.20 -19.62
CA ASN A 47 -1.41 -44.04 -20.17
C ASN A 47 -1.23 -44.72 -21.54
N GLY A 48 -2.33 -44.91 -22.28
CA GLY A 48 -2.29 -45.52 -23.62
C GLY A 48 -2.15 -47.02 -23.62
N THR A 49 -1.57 -47.58 -24.68
CA THR A 49 -1.53 -49.04 -24.90
C THR A 49 -0.54 -49.78 -23.99
N VAL A 50 0.26 -49.05 -23.20
CA VAL A 50 1.32 -49.62 -22.35
C VAL A 50 0.77 -50.14 -21.02
N GLY A 51 -0.40 -49.66 -20.59
CA GLY A 51 -0.99 -50.00 -19.29
C GLY A 51 -0.50 -49.10 -18.15
N PRO A 52 -0.94 -49.36 -16.90
CA PRO A 52 -1.80 -50.47 -16.50
C PRO A 52 -3.22 -50.35 -17.06
N PHE A 53 -3.88 -51.50 -17.25
CA PHE A 53 -5.27 -51.56 -17.66
C PHE A 53 -6.15 -51.95 -16.46
N VAL A 54 -7.23 -51.21 -16.26
CA VAL A 54 -8.19 -51.41 -15.17
C VAL A 54 -9.49 -51.92 -15.78
N GLU A 55 -9.95 -53.10 -15.33
CA GLU A 55 -11.24 -53.65 -15.72
C GLU A 55 -12.37 -52.81 -15.15
N ARG A 56 -13.24 -52.31 -16.03
CA ARG A 56 -14.41 -51.48 -15.67
C ARG A 56 -15.72 -52.21 -15.89
N TYR A 57 -15.74 -53.19 -16.79
CA TYR A 57 -16.88 -54.08 -16.95
C TYR A 57 -16.47 -55.45 -17.45
N ARG A 58 -17.28 -56.46 -17.10
CA ARG A 58 -17.12 -57.82 -17.58
C ARG A 58 -18.43 -58.39 -18.08
N VAL A 59 -18.42 -58.87 -19.33
CA VAL A 59 -19.47 -59.74 -19.86
C VAL A 59 -19.14 -61.17 -19.46
N GLN A 60 -19.80 -61.64 -18.39
CA GLN A 60 -19.59 -62.99 -17.85
C GLN A 60 -20.32 -64.05 -18.68
N GLY A 61 -19.69 -65.22 -18.83
CA GLY A 61 -20.25 -66.43 -19.44
C GLY A 61 -21.31 -67.12 -18.60
N GLY A 62 -21.70 -68.32 -19.06
CA GLY A 62 -22.86 -69.07 -18.56
C GLY A 62 -24.19 -68.61 -19.19
N GLY A 63 -24.19 -68.09 -20.43
CA GLY A 63 -25.45 -67.63 -21.04
C GLY A 63 -25.41 -67.35 -22.54
N THR A 64 -26.62 -67.33 -23.13
CA THR A 64 -26.89 -66.87 -24.49
C THR A 64 -28.03 -65.85 -24.41
N ASP A 65 -27.84 -64.67 -25.01
CA ASP A 65 -28.80 -63.58 -24.99
C ASP A 65 -29.58 -63.55 -26.31
N SER A 66 -30.91 -63.46 -26.23
CA SER A 66 -31.79 -63.36 -27.41
C SER A 66 -31.79 -61.96 -28.05
N SER A 67 -31.35 -60.94 -27.32
CA SER A 67 -31.26 -59.54 -27.74
C SER A 67 -30.01 -58.87 -27.16
N TYR A 68 -29.65 -57.70 -27.71
CA TYR A 68 -28.61 -56.86 -27.11
C TYR A 68 -29.07 -56.32 -25.74
N ARG A 69 -28.10 -56.11 -24.86
CA ARG A 69 -28.23 -55.57 -23.51
C ARG A 69 -27.38 -54.31 -23.41
N ALA A 70 -28.01 -53.20 -23.06
CA ALA A 70 -27.31 -51.94 -22.81
C ALA A 70 -26.57 -51.97 -21.47
N VAL A 71 -25.39 -51.36 -21.46
CA VAL A 71 -24.54 -51.18 -20.29
C VAL A 71 -24.14 -49.72 -20.20
N SER A 72 -24.10 -49.20 -18.98
CA SER A 72 -23.57 -47.87 -18.63
C SER A 72 -22.68 -48.03 -17.41
N VAL A 73 -21.44 -47.55 -17.49
CA VAL A 73 -20.44 -47.65 -16.43
C VAL A 73 -19.80 -46.30 -16.19
N ASP A 74 -19.77 -45.87 -14.94
CA ASP A 74 -19.06 -44.66 -14.54
C ASP A 74 -17.56 -44.93 -14.43
N ILE A 75 -16.78 -44.08 -15.08
CA ILE A 75 -15.32 -44.11 -15.12
C ILE A 75 -14.80 -42.93 -14.29
N PRO A 76 -14.03 -43.17 -13.22
CA PRO A 76 -13.46 -42.10 -12.40
C PRO A 76 -12.30 -41.41 -13.13
N ALA A 77 -12.01 -40.17 -12.73
CA ALA A 77 -10.88 -39.39 -13.24
C ALA A 77 -9.53 -40.13 -13.21
N SER A 78 -9.32 -41.03 -12.22
CA SER A 78 -8.06 -41.81 -12.08
C SER A 78 -7.73 -42.69 -13.28
N ASP A 79 -8.73 -43.05 -14.08
CA ASP A 79 -8.59 -43.93 -15.24
C ASP A 79 -8.56 -43.16 -16.56
N LEU A 80 -8.62 -41.84 -16.48
CA LEU A 80 -8.64 -40.92 -17.60
C LEU A 80 -7.31 -40.15 -17.67
N GLY A 81 -6.95 -39.78 -18.88
CA GLY A 81 -5.72 -39.09 -19.22
C GLY A 81 -5.69 -38.78 -20.71
N ALA A 82 -4.77 -37.89 -21.13
CA ALA A 82 -4.70 -37.43 -22.52
C ALA A 82 -4.52 -38.57 -23.56
N ASN A 83 -3.99 -39.72 -23.13
CA ASN A 83 -3.74 -40.88 -23.97
C ASN A 83 -4.67 -42.07 -23.64
N THR A 84 -5.87 -41.83 -23.11
CA THR A 84 -6.71 -42.95 -22.65
C THR A 84 -7.08 -43.90 -23.77
N VAL A 85 -6.95 -45.20 -23.51
CA VAL A 85 -7.28 -46.27 -24.46
C VAL A 85 -8.25 -47.26 -23.83
N LEU A 86 -9.29 -47.63 -24.59
CA LEU A 86 -10.17 -48.75 -24.27
C LEU A 86 -9.64 -50.04 -24.91
N ARG A 87 -9.60 -51.10 -24.12
CA ARG A 87 -9.19 -52.45 -24.53
C ARG A 87 -10.31 -53.45 -24.26
N LEU A 88 -10.55 -54.31 -25.24
CA LEU A 88 -11.31 -55.54 -25.05
C LEU A 88 -10.35 -56.71 -24.88
N SER A 89 -10.49 -57.44 -23.78
CA SER A 89 -9.76 -58.69 -23.53
C SER A 89 -10.72 -59.83 -23.29
N SER A 90 -10.29 -61.06 -23.58
CA SER A 90 -11.13 -62.25 -23.49
C SER A 90 -10.38 -63.40 -22.85
N SER A 91 -11.09 -64.23 -22.09
CA SER A 91 -10.54 -65.47 -21.52
C SER A 91 -11.57 -66.60 -21.62
N GLY A 92 -11.10 -67.84 -21.70
CA GLY A 92 -11.95 -69.04 -21.72
C GLY A 92 -12.62 -69.36 -23.05
N LEU A 93 -12.72 -68.41 -23.99
CA LEU A 93 -13.52 -68.55 -25.21
C LEU A 93 -13.18 -69.79 -26.05
N GLY A 94 -14.17 -70.68 -26.19
CA GLY A 94 -14.22 -71.79 -27.12
C GLY A 94 -14.49 -71.37 -28.58
N SER A 95 -14.56 -72.36 -29.47
CA SER A 95 -14.66 -72.11 -30.92
C SER A 95 -16.01 -71.58 -31.39
N SER A 96 -17.03 -71.65 -30.54
CA SER A 96 -18.42 -71.24 -30.85
C SER A 96 -18.89 -70.06 -30.00
N ASP A 97 -18.00 -69.47 -29.21
CA ASP A 97 -18.33 -68.45 -28.22
C ASP A 97 -18.17 -67.09 -28.87
N TYR A 98 -19.24 -66.30 -28.84
CA TYR A 98 -19.23 -64.95 -29.38
C TYR A 98 -19.81 -63.97 -28.37
N VAL A 99 -19.13 -62.84 -28.21
CA VAL A 99 -19.70 -61.64 -27.61
C VAL A 99 -19.72 -60.57 -28.69
N TYR A 100 -20.92 -60.16 -29.07
CA TYR A 100 -21.10 -59.00 -29.95
C TYR A 100 -21.16 -57.76 -29.06
N ILE A 101 -20.34 -56.77 -29.36
CA ILE A 101 -20.35 -55.46 -28.68
C ILE A 101 -20.56 -54.40 -29.76
N ASP A 102 -21.50 -53.50 -29.52
CA ASP A 102 -21.83 -52.40 -30.43
C ASP A 102 -22.07 -51.10 -29.63
N ASN A 103 -22.18 -49.96 -30.34
CA ASN A 103 -22.49 -48.65 -29.77
C ASN A 103 -21.57 -48.23 -28.62
N ILE A 104 -20.29 -48.58 -28.69
CA ILE A 104 -19.30 -48.16 -27.67
C ILE A 104 -19.10 -46.65 -27.77
N GLU A 105 -19.51 -45.94 -26.72
CA GLU A 105 -19.37 -44.50 -26.54
C GLU A 105 -18.77 -44.20 -25.17
N LEU A 106 -17.86 -43.23 -25.13
CA LEU A 106 -17.25 -42.72 -23.91
C LEU A 106 -17.54 -41.22 -23.84
N THR A 107 -18.44 -40.82 -22.95
CA THR A 107 -18.82 -39.40 -22.75
C THR A 107 -17.98 -38.82 -21.62
N LEU A 108 -17.20 -37.78 -21.91
CA LEU A 108 -16.31 -37.14 -20.94
C LEU A 108 -17.01 -36.03 -20.17
N ASN A 109 -16.74 -35.97 -18.85
CA ASN A 109 -17.06 -34.84 -18.00
C ASN A 109 -15.75 -34.16 -17.57
N TYR A 110 -15.60 -32.86 -17.84
CA TYR A 110 -14.42 -32.08 -17.46
C TYR A 110 -14.84 -30.78 -16.76
N ALA A 111 -13.99 -30.28 -15.87
CA ALA A 111 -14.17 -28.96 -15.28
C ALA A 111 -13.64 -27.88 -16.25
N PRO A 112 -14.36 -26.77 -16.46
CA PRO A 112 -13.81 -25.64 -17.21
C PRO A 112 -12.63 -25.03 -16.44
N ILE A 113 -11.58 -24.61 -17.15
CA ILE A 113 -10.55 -23.74 -16.57
C ILE A 113 -11.23 -22.45 -16.09
N ALA A 114 -10.95 -22.11 -14.86
CA ALA A 114 -11.22 -20.78 -14.36
C ALA A 114 -10.32 -19.78 -15.07
N THR A 115 -10.94 -18.80 -15.74
CA THR A 115 -10.23 -17.74 -16.47
C THR A 115 -10.11 -16.45 -15.67
N TYR A 116 -10.73 -16.43 -14.49
CA TYR A 116 -10.77 -15.28 -13.62
C TYR A 116 -10.06 -15.63 -12.32
N ASP A 117 -9.34 -14.65 -11.84
CA ASP A 117 -8.75 -14.58 -10.52
C ASP A 117 -9.66 -13.60 -9.71
N TYR A 118 -10.05 -13.98 -8.50
CA TYR A 118 -10.92 -13.23 -7.60
C TYR A 118 -10.23 -12.93 -6.28
N GLY A 119 -10.36 -11.70 -5.77
CA GLY A 119 -9.94 -11.45 -4.40
C GLY A 119 -10.78 -12.22 -3.37
N ASP A 120 -10.13 -12.81 -2.37
CA ASP A 120 -10.74 -13.68 -1.37
C ASP A 120 -10.80 -13.10 0.05
N TRP A 121 -10.32 -11.88 0.30
CA TRP A 121 -10.44 -11.32 1.64
C TRP A 121 -11.88 -10.88 1.97
N ASN A 122 -12.55 -11.54 2.94
CA ASN A 122 -13.87 -11.14 3.47
C ASN A 122 -13.88 -10.78 4.97
N GLY A 123 -12.76 -10.29 5.52
CA GLY A 123 -12.79 -9.59 6.80
C GLY A 123 -13.81 -8.45 6.77
N ALA A 124 -14.22 -7.91 7.92
CA ALA A 124 -15.16 -6.77 8.05
C ALA A 124 -16.46 -6.75 7.18
N GLY A 125 -16.82 -7.83 6.47
CA GLY A 125 -17.91 -7.86 5.50
C GLY A 125 -17.52 -7.49 4.06
N ALA A 126 -16.23 -7.60 3.70
CA ALA A 126 -15.72 -7.03 2.47
C ALA A 126 -16.32 -7.58 1.17
N ALA A 127 -16.58 -6.67 0.24
CA ALA A 127 -17.23 -6.98 -1.04
C ALA A 127 -16.25 -7.62 -2.03
N THR A 128 -16.16 -8.95 -2.01
CA THR A 128 -15.32 -9.74 -2.93
C THR A 128 -16.05 -10.18 -4.20
N THR A 129 -17.39 -10.21 -4.19
CA THR A 129 -18.18 -10.78 -5.31
C THR A 129 -18.00 -10.10 -6.67
N THR A 130 -17.43 -8.89 -6.70
CA THR A 130 -17.15 -8.15 -7.95
C THR A 130 -15.67 -7.93 -8.20
N ALA A 131 -14.79 -8.20 -7.24
CA ALA A 131 -13.35 -8.02 -7.39
C ALA A 131 -12.77 -9.20 -8.19
N ARG A 132 -12.47 -8.99 -9.47
CA ARG A 132 -11.86 -10.02 -10.30
C ARG A 132 -11.02 -9.46 -11.45
N SER A 133 -10.01 -10.23 -11.86
CA SER A 133 -9.16 -9.97 -13.02
C SER A 133 -9.27 -11.12 -14.02
N LEU A 134 -9.16 -10.83 -15.32
CA LEU A 134 -8.96 -11.88 -16.32
C LEU A 134 -7.49 -12.31 -16.28
N ILE A 135 -7.23 -13.60 -16.06
CA ILE A 135 -5.86 -14.12 -15.93
C ILE A 135 -5.12 -14.03 -17.28
N ASP A 136 -3.86 -13.59 -17.23
CA ASP A 136 -2.93 -13.65 -18.36
C ASP A 136 -1.51 -13.95 -17.87
N SER A 137 -0.95 -15.08 -18.33
CA SER A 137 0.42 -15.50 -18.04
C SER A 137 1.54 -14.47 -18.31
N ARG A 138 1.24 -13.37 -19.02
CA ARG A 138 2.15 -12.27 -19.33
C ARG A 138 2.12 -11.13 -18.32
N ILE A 139 1.13 -11.09 -17.43
CA ILE A 139 0.92 -10.10 -16.36
C ILE A 139 0.72 -10.87 -15.06
N LYS A 140 1.76 -10.94 -14.21
CA LYS A 140 1.69 -11.75 -12.98
C LYS A 140 2.30 -11.05 -11.77
N LEU A 141 1.69 -11.22 -10.62
CA LEU A 141 2.27 -11.10 -9.30
C LEU A 141 2.83 -12.49 -8.94
N GLY A 142 4.10 -12.53 -8.57
CA GLY A 142 4.75 -13.77 -8.17
C GLY A 142 4.97 -14.82 -9.29
N PRO A 143 5.56 -15.97 -8.92
CA PRO A 143 5.84 -17.05 -9.85
C PRO A 143 4.61 -17.87 -10.22
N THR A 144 3.59 -17.98 -9.35
CA THR A 144 2.38 -18.75 -9.61
C THR A 144 1.23 -17.86 -10.07
N THR A 145 0.16 -18.50 -10.53
CA THR A 145 -1.13 -17.90 -10.87
C THR A 145 -2.11 -19.05 -10.76
N ASP A 146 -3.24 -18.86 -10.10
CA ASP A 146 -4.39 -19.72 -10.26
C ASP A 146 -5.63 -18.94 -10.64
N GLY A 147 -6.72 -19.67 -10.80
CA GLY A 147 -7.98 -19.09 -11.18
C GLY A 147 -9.11 -19.87 -10.54
N GLU A 148 -10.17 -19.14 -10.23
CA GLU A 148 -11.30 -19.66 -9.50
C GLU A 148 -12.56 -19.64 -10.36
N SER A 149 -13.37 -20.69 -10.21
CA SER A 149 -14.70 -20.72 -10.85
C SER A 149 -15.67 -19.72 -10.21
N GLY A 150 -15.31 -19.16 -9.06
CA GLY A 150 -16.03 -18.15 -8.30
C GLY A 150 -15.35 -17.85 -6.98
N VAL A 151 -15.81 -16.78 -6.34
CA VAL A 151 -15.22 -16.23 -5.11
C VAL A 151 -15.32 -17.23 -3.95
N SER A 152 -14.21 -17.49 -3.26
CA SER A 152 -14.16 -18.35 -2.08
C SER A 152 -13.50 -17.61 -0.90
N PRO A 153 -14.20 -16.65 -0.26
CA PRO A 153 -13.49 -15.70 0.56
C PRO A 153 -13.39 -16.11 2.04
N ASN A 154 -12.33 -15.68 2.73
CA ASN A 154 -12.15 -15.84 4.16
C ASN A 154 -11.51 -14.60 4.84
N ALA A 155 -11.56 -14.54 6.17
CA ALA A 155 -11.09 -13.36 6.91
C ALA A 155 -9.57 -13.22 6.95
N THR A 156 -8.84 -14.24 6.47
CA THR A 156 -7.37 -14.33 6.52
C THR A 156 -6.71 -14.20 5.15
N ALA A 157 -7.48 -14.10 4.06
CA ALA A 157 -7.03 -14.14 2.66
C ALA A 157 -6.16 -15.38 2.36
N THR A 158 -6.76 -16.56 2.32
CA THR A 158 -6.02 -17.84 2.12
C THR A 158 -6.86 -18.95 1.48
N ALA A 159 -8.01 -18.63 0.89
CA ALA A 159 -9.07 -19.58 0.58
C ALA A 159 -9.26 -19.87 -0.91
N ASP A 160 -8.69 -19.07 -1.80
CA ASP A 160 -8.73 -19.23 -3.24
C ASP A 160 -7.53 -19.97 -3.81
N GLY A 161 -6.33 -19.89 -3.23
CA GLY A 161 -5.19 -20.43 -3.97
C GLY A 161 -3.86 -20.56 -3.28
N ALA A 162 -2.84 -20.58 -4.13
CA ALA A 162 -1.43 -20.54 -3.76
C ALA A 162 -0.71 -19.32 -4.34
N ASP A 163 -1.44 -18.46 -5.06
CA ASP A 163 -0.93 -17.30 -5.77
C ASP A 163 -0.74 -16.07 -4.89
N GLU A 164 -0.93 -16.14 -3.57
CA GLU A 164 -0.43 -15.12 -2.62
C GLU A 164 1.10 -15.20 -2.42
N ASP A 165 1.84 -15.23 -3.52
CA ASP A 165 3.29 -15.38 -3.58
C ASP A 165 4.00 -14.19 -4.26
N GLY A 166 3.23 -13.19 -4.72
CA GLY A 166 3.74 -11.98 -5.35
C GLY A 166 4.09 -10.84 -4.41
N VAL A 167 3.53 -10.77 -3.20
CA VAL A 167 3.78 -9.67 -2.25
C VAL A 167 4.39 -10.18 -0.94
N THR A 168 5.54 -9.61 -0.56
CA THR A 168 6.11 -9.78 0.78
C THR A 168 5.90 -8.52 1.58
N LEU A 169 5.14 -8.66 2.66
CA LEU A 169 4.81 -7.60 3.62
C LEU A 169 5.79 -7.63 4.81
N PRO A 170 5.97 -6.51 5.52
CA PRO A 170 6.90 -6.42 6.65
C PRO A 170 6.49 -7.33 7.82
N SER A 171 7.46 -7.99 8.46
CA SER A 171 7.20 -8.88 9.61
C SER A 171 6.87 -8.14 10.91
N SER A 172 7.22 -6.85 11.01
CA SER A 172 6.85 -5.95 12.12
C SER A 172 6.58 -4.56 11.57
N TRP A 173 5.43 -3.96 11.94
CA TRP A 173 5.00 -2.70 11.38
C TRP A 173 4.27 -1.84 12.44
N SER A 174 4.78 -0.63 12.70
CA SER A 174 4.15 0.32 13.64
C SER A 174 3.54 1.50 12.89
N LEU A 175 2.53 2.13 13.48
CA LEU A 175 1.90 3.33 12.94
C LEU A 175 2.93 4.44 12.69
N GLY A 176 2.95 5.03 11.49
CA GLY A 176 3.94 6.03 11.09
C GLY A 176 5.34 5.48 10.78
N GLN A 177 5.56 4.17 10.88
CA GLN A 177 6.84 3.57 10.48
C GLN A 177 6.79 3.17 9.00
N ALA A 178 7.59 3.84 8.18
CA ALA A 178 7.78 3.48 6.78
C ALA A 178 8.40 2.07 6.70
N GLN A 179 7.81 1.21 5.88
CA GLN A 179 8.33 -0.13 5.57
C GLN A 179 8.21 -0.41 4.08
N ASN A 180 9.14 -1.20 3.54
CA ASN A 180 9.09 -1.58 2.13
C ASN A 180 8.16 -2.78 1.92
N PHE A 181 7.17 -2.60 1.07
CA PHE A 181 6.43 -3.68 0.46
C PHE A 181 7.26 -4.16 -0.74
N VAL A 182 7.45 -5.46 -0.83
CA VAL A 182 8.25 -6.09 -1.88
C VAL A 182 7.31 -6.83 -2.81
N TYR A 183 7.36 -6.50 -4.09
CA TYR A 183 6.51 -7.11 -5.12
C TYR A 183 7.38 -7.87 -6.10
N VAL A 184 7.02 -9.10 -6.43
CA VAL A 184 7.59 -9.84 -7.55
C VAL A 184 6.61 -9.71 -8.71
N VAL A 185 7.03 -9.09 -9.82
CA VAL A 185 6.13 -8.78 -10.93
C VAL A 185 6.65 -9.33 -12.26
N THR A 186 5.72 -9.73 -13.13
CA THR A 186 5.96 -10.06 -14.54
C THR A 186 5.10 -9.16 -15.40
N ASN A 187 5.71 -8.48 -16.36
CA ASN A 187 5.04 -7.78 -17.45
C ASN A 187 5.83 -7.97 -18.75
N ILE A 188 5.34 -8.87 -19.59
CA ILE A 188 5.90 -9.15 -20.93
C ILE A 188 4.87 -8.90 -22.04
N THR A 189 3.89 -8.04 -21.78
CA THR A 189 2.79 -7.76 -22.71
C THR A 189 3.18 -6.86 -23.89
N GLY A 190 4.25 -6.08 -23.74
CA GLY A 190 4.63 -5.04 -24.68
C GLY A 190 3.98 -3.67 -24.40
N SER A 191 3.29 -3.51 -23.27
CA SER A 191 2.74 -2.23 -22.79
C SER A 191 2.89 -2.15 -21.28
N ASP A 192 2.79 -0.94 -20.73
CA ASP A 192 2.84 -0.74 -19.28
C ASP A 192 1.58 -1.32 -18.61
N VAL A 193 1.73 -1.80 -17.38
CA VAL A 193 0.63 -2.26 -16.52
C VAL A 193 0.71 -1.54 -15.17
N TYR A 194 -0.33 -1.64 -14.36
CA TYR A 194 -0.52 -0.81 -13.17
C TYR A 194 -0.59 -1.68 -11.93
N LEU A 195 0.30 -1.39 -10.97
CA LEU A 195 0.33 -2.02 -9.65
C LEU A 195 -0.38 -1.10 -8.66
N LYS A 196 -1.46 -1.59 -8.06
CA LYS A 196 -2.17 -0.88 -7.00
C LYS A 196 -2.33 -1.75 -5.78
N THR A 197 -2.07 -1.19 -4.61
CA THR A 197 -2.27 -1.88 -3.34
C THR A 197 -3.08 -1.00 -2.41
N TRP A 198 -4.10 -1.59 -1.80
CA TRP A 198 -4.95 -0.96 -0.80
C TRP A 198 -4.84 -1.65 0.55
N ILE A 199 -5.07 -0.90 1.62
CA ILE A 199 -5.20 -1.41 2.99
C ILE A 199 -6.48 -0.86 3.59
N ASP A 200 -7.38 -1.73 4.03
CA ASP A 200 -8.58 -1.36 4.79
C ASP A 200 -8.12 -0.94 6.20
N TYR A 201 -7.88 0.36 6.38
CA TYR A 201 -7.26 0.92 7.59
C TYR A 201 -8.26 1.06 8.73
N ASN A 202 -9.54 1.30 8.40
CA ASN A 202 -10.60 1.49 9.38
C ASN A 202 -11.36 0.18 9.69
N ASN A 203 -11.04 -0.89 8.95
CA ASN A 203 -11.61 -2.23 9.06
C ASN A 203 -13.14 -2.22 8.92
N ASP A 204 -13.64 -1.49 7.93
CA ASP A 204 -15.08 -1.35 7.65
C ASP A 204 -15.58 -2.22 6.48
N GLY A 205 -14.66 -2.93 5.82
CA GLY A 205 -14.99 -3.89 4.77
C GLY A 205 -14.96 -3.27 3.37
N ASP A 206 -14.46 -2.07 3.19
CA ASP A 206 -14.09 -1.60 1.86
C ASP A 206 -12.68 -1.00 1.83
N PHE A 207 -12.31 -0.49 0.65
CA PHE A 207 -10.99 0.09 0.37
C PHE A 207 -11.16 1.49 -0.23
N GLU A 208 -12.31 2.11 0.06
CA GLU A 208 -12.78 3.35 -0.53
C GLU A 208 -12.51 4.54 0.39
N ASP A 209 -11.71 4.39 1.43
CA ASP A 209 -11.42 5.45 2.38
C ASP A 209 -10.07 6.14 2.17
N TYR A 210 -9.89 7.18 2.95
CA TYR A 210 -8.72 8.03 2.90
C TYR A 210 -7.44 7.30 3.29
N GLY A 211 -6.42 7.46 2.45
CA GLY A 211 -5.11 6.88 2.67
C GLY A 211 -5.04 5.37 2.47
N GLU A 212 -6.13 4.73 2.03
CA GLU A 212 -6.16 3.28 1.85
C GLU A 212 -5.45 2.82 0.59
N LEU A 213 -5.44 3.60 -0.49
CA LEU A 213 -4.55 3.36 -1.64
C LEU A 213 -3.11 3.70 -1.25
N VAL A 214 -2.33 2.68 -0.87
CA VAL A 214 -0.97 2.83 -0.36
C VAL A 214 0.12 2.69 -1.42
N VAL A 215 -0.18 2.04 -2.54
CA VAL A 215 0.72 1.94 -3.70
C VAL A 215 -0.05 2.22 -4.98
N ASN A 216 0.49 3.10 -5.81
CA ASN A 216 -0.02 3.41 -7.15
C ASN A 216 1.16 3.53 -8.12
N GLY A 217 1.56 2.40 -8.70
CA GLY A 217 2.76 2.25 -9.51
C GLY A 217 2.49 1.85 -10.95
N THR A 218 3.47 2.12 -11.81
CA THR A 218 3.48 1.64 -13.21
C THR A 218 4.62 0.63 -13.38
N VAL A 219 4.30 -0.54 -13.90
CA VAL A 219 5.25 -1.61 -14.21
C VAL A 219 5.47 -1.66 -15.72
N GLY A 220 6.66 -1.25 -16.14
CA GLY A 220 7.04 -1.25 -17.56
C GLY A 220 7.14 -2.65 -18.17
N THR A 221 7.21 -2.73 -19.49
CA THR A 221 7.44 -4.00 -20.20
C THR A 221 8.86 -4.57 -19.96
N GLY A 222 9.00 -5.89 -20.12
CA GLY A 222 10.29 -6.59 -20.02
C GLY A 222 10.64 -7.06 -18.61
N ASN A 223 9.72 -6.90 -17.65
CA ASN A 223 9.85 -7.44 -16.31
C ASN A 223 9.46 -8.93 -16.32
N SER A 224 10.30 -9.78 -15.75
CA SER A 224 10.08 -11.22 -15.64
C SER A 224 10.52 -11.66 -14.24
N ASN A 225 9.55 -11.85 -13.34
CA ASN A 225 9.76 -12.03 -11.91
C ASN A 225 10.74 -10.99 -11.32
N SER A 226 10.57 -9.74 -11.74
CA SER A 226 11.40 -8.62 -11.29
C SER A 226 10.88 -8.09 -9.97
N THR A 227 11.79 -7.69 -9.08
CA THR A 227 11.41 -7.20 -7.74
C THR A 227 11.24 -5.69 -7.75
N LEU A 228 10.11 -5.20 -7.24
CA LEU A 228 9.83 -3.80 -6.98
C LEU A 228 9.70 -3.55 -5.48
N TYR A 229 10.04 -2.33 -5.06
CA TYR A 229 9.98 -1.90 -3.67
C TYR A 229 9.17 -0.61 -3.59
N TYR A 230 8.17 -0.58 -2.73
CA TYR A 230 7.41 0.62 -2.40
C TYR A 230 7.44 0.84 -0.90
N ALA A 231 7.91 2.00 -0.47
CA ALA A 231 7.85 2.42 0.92
C ALA A 231 6.40 2.81 1.27
N VAL A 232 5.85 2.21 2.31
CA VAL A 232 4.50 2.49 2.81
C VAL A 232 4.59 2.92 4.27
N THR A 233 4.07 4.11 4.55
CA THR A 233 3.94 4.65 5.92
C THR A 233 2.46 4.58 6.33
N PRO A 234 2.09 3.77 7.33
CA PRO A 234 0.70 3.55 7.66
C PRO A 234 0.10 4.75 8.39
N VAL A 235 -1.19 4.99 8.13
CA VAL A 235 -1.92 6.17 8.61
C VAL A 235 -2.89 5.88 9.76
N ALA A 236 -3.24 4.60 9.93
CA ALA A 236 -4.01 4.06 11.03
C ALA A 236 -3.41 2.74 11.52
N ALA A 237 -3.69 2.43 12.80
CA ALA A 237 -3.28 1.18 13.43
C ALA A 237 -4.49 0.24 13.55
N GLY A 238 -4.24 -1.06 13.56
CA GLY A 238 -5.28 -2.06 13.66
C GLY A 238 -4.75 -3.48 13.48
N THR A 239 -5.62 -4.45 13.66
CA THR A 239 -5.28 -5.87 13.56
C THR A 239 -6.17 -6.54 12.53
N ASN A 240 -5.61 -7.47 11.75
CA ASN A 240 -6.33 -8.17 10.69
C ASN A 240 -6.93 -7.22 9.64
N LEU A 241 -6.17 -6.16 9.32
CA LEU A 241 -6.52 -5.21 8.27
C LEU A 241 -6.34 -5.87 6.92
N GLY A 242 -7.36 -5.81 6.07
CA GLY A 242 -7.30 -6.35 4.72
C GLY A 242 -6.30 -5.59 3.87
N VAL A 243 -5.58 -6.30 3.02
CA VAL A 243 -4.72 -5.73 1.97
C VAL A 243 -5.14 -6.36 0.66
N ARG A 244 -5.36 -5.54 -0.36
CA ARG A 244 -5.60 -6.02 -1.72
C ARG A 244 -4.55 -5.47 -2.65
N THR A 245 -3.87 -6.32 -3.39
CA THR A 245 -2.96 -5.93 -4.45
C THR A 245 -3.53 -6.35 -5.80
N ARG A 246 -3.47 -5.44 -6.77
CA ARG A 246 -3.84 -5.72 -8.15
C ARG A 246 -2.72 -5.32 -9.09
N LEU A 247 -2.32 -6.22 -9.96
CA LEU A 247 -1.52 -5.92 -11.14
C LEU A 247 -2.43 -6.03 -12.35
N SER A 248 -2.70 -4.90 -13.02
CA SER A 248 -3.74 -4.85 -14.05
C SER A 248 -3.28 -4.11 -15.30
N SER A 249 -3.76 -4.54 -16.46
CA SER A 249 -3.68 -3.79 -17.72
C SER A 249 -4.53 -2.51 -17.74
N ASP A 250 -5.41 -2.31 -16.75
CA ASP A 250 -6.28 -1.14 -16.62
C ASP A 250 -5.72 -0.14 -15.59
N ALA A 251 -5.46 1.10 -16.04
CA ALA A 251 -4.97 2.18 -15.19
C ALA A 251 -5.96 2.60 -14.10
N ASP A 252 -7.26 2.45 -14.38
CA ASP A 252 -8.35 2.87 -13.50
C ASP A 252 -8.91 1.68 -12.69
N VAL A 253 -8.15 0.58 -12.61
CA VAL A 253 -8.52 -0.57 -11.77
C VAL A 253 -8.79 -0.11 -10.33
N SER A 254 -9.91 -0.55 -9.77
CA SER A 254 -10.33 -0.26 -8.40
C SER A 254 -10.32 -1.55 -7.55
N PRO A 255 -10.41 -1.47 -6.22
CA PRO A 255 -10.40 -2.65 -5.35
C PRO A 255 -11.53 -3.65 -5.64
N THR A 256 -12.66 -3.18 -6.17
CA THR A 256 -13.90 -3.95 -6.35
C THR A 256 -14.31 -4.13 -7.81
N SER A 257 -13.54 -3.60 -8.78
CA SER A 257 -13.91 -3.65 -10.19
C SER A 257 -13.73 -5.04 -10.80
N THR A 258 -14.59 -5.37 -11.76
CA THR A 258 -14.49 -6.58 -12.59
C THR A 258 -13.64 -6.37 -13.86
N ALA A 259 -12.89 -5.26 -13.93
CA ALA A 259 -12.19 -4.81 -15.13
C ALA A 259 -10.69 -5.14 -15.05
N GLY A 260 -10.07 -5.25 -16.23
CA GLY A 260 -8.64 -5.49 -16.37
C GLY A 260 -8.24 -6.94 -16.61
N THR A 261 -7.02 -7.10 -17.10
CA THR A 261 -6.32 -8.37 -17.27
C THR A 261 -5.08 -8.35 -16.39
N GLY A 262 -4.82 -9.44 -15.67
CA GLY A 262 -3.76 -9.56 -14.69
C GLY A 262 -4.25 -10.32 -13.47
N GLU A 263 -3.81 -9.94 -12.29
CA GLU A 263 -3.98 -10.73 -11.06
C GLU A 263 -4.43 -9.86 -9.87
N ILE A 264 -5.08 -10.50 -8.91
CA ILE A 264 -5.49 -9.99 -7.61
C ILE A 264 -4.89 -10.90 -6.55
N GLU A 265 -4.16 -10.32 -5.61
CA GLU A 265 -3.71 -11.06 -4.43
C GLU A 265 -4.15 -10.31 -3.18
N ASP A 266 -4.73 -11.03 -2.22
CA ASP A 266 -5.18 -10.48 -0.97
C ASP A 266 -4.30 -10.94 0.21
N TYR A 267 -4.19 -10.11 1.24
CA TYR A 267 -3.41 -10.39 2.44
C TYR A 267 -4.08 -9.79 3.67
N VAL A 268 -3.57 -10.13 4.84
CA VAL A 268 -3.92 -9.43 6.09
C VAL A 268 -2.67 -8.94 6.80
N VAL A 269 -2.76 -7.74 7.38
CA VAL A 269 -1.68 -7.13 8.15
C VAL A 269 -2.15 -6.76 9.55
N SER A 270 -1.18 -6.58 10.45
CA SER A 270 -1.39 -5.95 11.74
C SER A 270 -0.39 -4.82 11.91
N ILE A 271 -0.91 -3.65 12.30
CA ILE A 271 -0.16 -2.41 12.45
C ILE A 271 -0.28 -2.00 13.90
N ALA A 272 0.85 -1.99 14.59
CA ALA A 272 0.89 -1.63 16.00
C ALA A 272 0.61 -0.13 16.18
N ALA A 273 -0.30 0.21 17.11
CA ALA A 273 -0.47 1.58 17.53
C ALA A 273 0.77 2.07 18.31
N ILE A 274 1.07 3.35 18.19
CA ILE A 274 2.01 4.03 19.09
C ILE A 274 1.25 4.76 20.19
N GLY A 275 1.90 4.97 21.33
CA GLY A 275 1.28 5.67 22.46
C GLY A 275 0.93 7.13 22.13
N SER A 276 -0.11 7.69 22.76
CA SER A 276 -0.45 9.11 22.64
C SER A 276 0.66 10.06 23.11
N ASN A 277 1.63 9.55 23.88
CA ASN A 277 2.78 10.29 24.36
C ASN A 277 4.05 10.02 23.51
N GLN A 278 3.95 9.21 22.45
CA GLN A 278 5.05 8.91 21.54
C GLN A 278 4.88 9.69 20.25
N SER A 279 5.97 10.24 19.73
CA SER A 279 5.98 10.98 18.46
C SER A 279 7.19 10.58 17.64
N TYR A 280 7.08 10.70 16.32
CA TYR A 280 8.26 10.72 15.49
C TYR A 280 8.92 12.08 15.65
N THR A 281 10.22 12.09 15.98
CA THR A 281 10.97 13.32 16.18
C THR A 281 12.21 13.33 15.31
N TRP A 282 12.55 14.52 14.85
CA TRP A 282 13.86 14.77 14.26
C TRP A 282 14.34 16.15 14.69
N THR A 283 15.65 16.27 14.83
CA THR A 283 16.31 17.53 15.13
C THR A 283 17.43 17.73 14.13
N MET A 284 17.57 18.97 13.71
CA MET A 284 18.71 19.47 12.96
C MET A 284 19.42 20.51 13.82
N ASP A 285 20.73 20.36 13.99
CA ASP A 285 21.59 21.29 14.69
C ASP A 285 22.75 21.70 13.78
N ASN A 286 22.56 22.75 12.98
CA ASN A 286 23.60 23.33 12.14
C ASN A 286 24.54 24.17 13.00
N ALA A 287 25.42 23.49 13.74
CA ALA A 287 26.31 24.10 14.71
C ALA A 287 27.40 24.95 14.06
N ASN A 288 27.79 24.61 12.83
CA ASN A 288 28.81 25.34 12.08
C ASN A 288 28.22 26.53 11.28
N GLU A 289 26.90 26.59 11.15
CA GLU A 289 26.13 27.64 10.47
C GLU A 289 26.47 27.82 8.99
N ASP A 290 26.91 26.74 8.34
CA ASP A 290 27.17 26.71 6.92
C ASP A 290 25.87 26.41 6.14
N TRP A 291 26.02 26.12 4.84
CA TRP A 291 24.90 25.93 3.90
C TRP A 291 24.51 24.47 3.70
N THR A 292 25.21 23.57 4.36
CA THR A 292 25.25 22.16 4.06
C THR A 292 25.04 21.39 5.36
N VAL A 293 23.87 20.79 5.52
CA VAL A 293 23.58 20.03 6.73
C VAL A 293 24.30 18.68 6.66
N ASP A 294 25.23 18.44 7.57
CA ASP A 294 25.90 17.15 7.69
C ASP A 294 24.90 16.11 8.21
N PRO A 295 24.64 15.04 7.45
CA PRO A 295 23.60 14.08 7.79
C PRO A 295 23.93 13.21 9.01
N VAL A 296 25.16 13.25 9.51
CA VAL A 296 25.64 12.45 10.66
C VAL A 296 25.94 13.33 11.87
N THR A 297 26.49 14.53 11.66
CA THR A 297 26.87 15.39 12.80
C THR A 297 25.86 16.48 13.12
N GLU A 298 24.91 16.76 12.23
CA GLU A 298 23.96 17.88 12.37
C GLU A 298 22.50 17.43 12.27
N LEU A 299 22.23 16.12 12.20
CA LEU A 299 20.89 15.54 12.22
C LEU A 299 20.79 14.46 13.29
N GLU A 300 19.65 14.44 13.97
CA GLU A 300 19.29 13.40 14.94
C GLU A 300 17.86 12.94 14.64
N PRO A 301 17.63 11.68 14.26
CA PRO A 301 18.64 10.65 13.98
C PRO A 301 19.45 10.92 12.69
N ASP A 302 20.63 10.31 12.59
CA ASP A 302 21.47 10.34 11.39
C ASP A 302 20.66 10.01 10.12
N ALA A 303 20.83 10.83 9.09
CA ALA A 303 20.36 10.51 7.74
C ALA A 303 21.43 9.71 6.98
N THR A 304 20.99 8.79 6.12
CA THR A 304 21.91 7.83 5.50
C THR A 304 22.51 8.31 4.17
N MET A 305 21.84 9.19 3.42
CA MET A 305 22.35 9.73 2.15
C MET A 305 21.68 11.06 1.77
N TRP A 306 22.51 11.99 1.28
CA TRP A 306 22.23 13.37 0.83
C TRP A 306 22.41 14.46 1.89
N TRP A 307 22.82 15.64 1.43
CA TRP A 307 23.11 16.81 2.23
C TRP A 307 21.96 17.80 2.03
N PRO A 308 21.04 17.96 3.00
CA PRO A 308 20.09 19.06 2.99
C PRO A 308 20.80 20.39 2.76
N ASN A 309 20.28 21.14 1.78
CA ASN A 309 20.87 22.42 1.42
C ASN A 309 20.06 23.54 2.06
N ILE A 310 20.74 24.41 2.77
CA ILE A 310 20.20 25.67 3.25
C ILE A 310 20.66 26.74 2.27
N ASN A 311 19.74 27.23 1.45
CA ASN A 311 20.04 28.34 0.55
C ASN A 311 19.54 29.64 1.17
N GLY A 312 20.49 30.40 1.70
CA GLY A 312 20.21 31.65 2.41
C GLY A 312 21.33 32.67 2.27
N GLU A 313 22.07 32.65 1.16
CA GLU A 313 23.35 33.37 0.89
C GLU A 313 23.37 34.88 1.24
N SER A 314 22.23 35.47 1.59
CA SER A 314 22.15 36.81 2.19
C SER A 314 21.18 36.94 3.36
N PHE A 315 20.11 36.14 3.46
CA PHE A 315 19.16 36.31 4.56
C PHE A 315 19.73 35.81 5.90
N GLY A 316 20.23 34.58 5.91
CA GLY A 316 20.58 33.86 7.12
C GLY A 316 20.68 32.35 6.87
N THR A 317 20.90 31.59 7.94
CA THR A 317 20.88 30.13 7.93
C THR A 317 19.95 29.60 9.03
N ILE A 318 19.51 28.35 8.90
CA ILE A 318 18.86 27.62 10.00
C ILE A 318 19.96 27.26 10.98
N ARG A 319 19.84 27.73 12.23
CA ARG A 319 20.73 27.32 13.31
C ARG A 319 20.29 25.96 13.84
N SER A 320 19.01 25.81 14.14
CA SER A 320 18.45 24.53 14.55
C SER A 320 16.98 24.42 14.18
N MET A 321 16.49 23.20 14.05
CA MET A 321 15.09 22.90 13.81
C MET A 321 14.76 21.59 14.51
N SER A 322 13.69 21.56 15.29
CA SER A 322 13.22 20.35 15.97
C SER A 322 11.73 20.19 15.72
N MET A 323 11.32 19.07 15.15
CA MET A 323 9.92 18.77 14.87
C MET A 323 9.52 17.46 15.52
N SER A 324 8.28 17.41 15.97
CA SER A 324 7.64 16.19 16.43
C SER A 324 6.26 16.02 15.81
N TYR A 325 5.92 14.81 15.40
CA TYR A 325 4.58 14.48 14.94
C TYR A 325 4.11 13.17 15.53
N ASN A 326 2.92 13.22 16.12
CA ASN A 326 2.24 12.06 16.65
C ASN A 326 1.19 11.56 15.64
N PRO A 327 1.41 10.44 14.95
CA PRO A 327 0.42 9.90 14.02
C PRO A 327 -0.87 9.38 14.69
N THR A 328 -0.90 9.15 16.00
CA THR A 328 -2.12 8.80 16.75
C THR A 328 -2.97 10.06 17.03
N THR A 329 -2.40 11.09 17.64
CA THR A 329 -3.13 12.32 18.00
C THR A 329 -3.23 13.32 16.85
N LYS A 330 -2.44 13.14 15.79
CA LYS A 330 -2.26 14.07 14.66
C LYS A 330 -1.69 15.43 15.08
N GLU A 331 -1.02 15.48 16.23
CA GLU A 331 -0.38 16.70 16.72
C GLU A 331 1.01 16.87 16.08
N LEU A 332 1.25 18.03 15.48
CA LEU A 332 2.54 18.49 14.99
C LEU A 332 3.06 19.60 15.89
N ARG A 333 4.30 19.48 16.36
CA ARG A 333 5.00 20.55 17.07
C ARG A 333 6.29 20.87 16.36
N GLY A 334 6.67 22.14 16.42
CA GLY A 334 7.89 22.59 15.79
C GLY A 334 8.55 23.73 16.51
N GLU A 335 9.87 23.67 16.57
CA GLU A 335 10.76 24.77 16.91
C GLU A 335 11.72 25.02 15.74
N ILE A 336 11.81 26.27 15.30
CA ILE A 336 12.76 26.70 14.29
C ILE A 336 13.56 27.85 14.87
N ARG A 337 14.88 27.71 14.84
CA ARG A 337 15.84 28.73 15.20
C ARG A 337 16.63 29.16 13.99
N LEU A 338 16.53 30.44 13.63
CA LEU A 338 17.19 31.04 12.48
C LEU A 338 18.25 32.01 12.95
N LYS A 339 19.39 32.02 12.27
CA LYS A 339 20.38 33.09 12.37
C LYS A 339 20.30 33.98 11.14
N CYS A 340 19.95 35.25 11.34
CA CYS A 340 19.99 36.24 10.25
C CYS A 340 21.40 36.85 10.15
N TYR A 341 21.96 36.96 8.94
CA TYR A 341 23.33 37.47 8.76
C TYR A 341 23.49 38.97 9.05
N SER A 342 22.37 39.72 9.13
CA SER A 342 22.40 41.11 9.60
C SER A 342 21.13 41.46 10.38
N GLY A 343 21.25 42.34 11.38
CA GLY A 343 20.11 42.84 12.15
C GLY A 343 19.12 43.70 11.32
N SER A 344 19.50 44.08 10.09
CA SER A 344 18.61 44.78 9.15
C SER A 344 17.67 43.85 8.38
N ARG A 345 17.82 42.53 8.54
CA ARG A 345 17.09 41.47 7.84
C ARG A 345 16.30 40.61 8.85
N PRO A 346 15.31 41.16 9.58
CA PRO A 346 14.58 40.37 10.56
C PRO A 346 13.76 39.30 9.83
N PHE A 347 13.89 38.07 10.31
CA PHE A 347 12.89 37.04 10.10
C PHE A 347 11.52 37.53 10.52
N GLN A 348 10.50 37.32 9.70
CA GLN A 348 9.12 37.72 10.01
C GLN A 348 8.09 36.66 9.66
N GLY A 349 8.48 35.62 8.94
CA GLY A 349 7.55 34.55 8.60
C GLY A 349 8.24 33.42 7.87
N PHE A 350 7.53 32.30 7.84
CA PHE A 350 7.89 31.16 7.01
C PHE A 350 6.64 30.53 6.44
N TRP A 351 6.82 29.73 5.40
CA TRP A 351 5.86 28.72 5.01
C TRP A 351 6.56 27.38 4.91
N MET A 352 5.83 26.31 5.20
CA MET A 352 6.35 24.96 5.12
C MET A 352 5.34 23.97 4.57
N ALA A 353 5.84 22.96 3.89
CA ALA A 353 5.13 21.73 3.59
C ALA A 353 5.90 20.54 4.17
N LEU A 354 5.17 19.53 4.61
CA LEU A 354 5.72 18.28 5.14
C LEU A 354 5.08 17.08 4.43
N SER A 355 5.84 16.01 4.31
CA SER A 355 5.40 14.71 3.80
C SER A 355 6.09 13.58 4.56
N ASP A 356 5.48 12.40 4.59
CA ASP A 356 6.04 11.12 5.02
C ASP A 356 6.87 10.44 3.90
N GLY A 357 7.42 11.23 2.97
CA GLY A 357 8.09 10.79 1.75
C GLY A 357 9.09 11.83 1.21
N PRO A 358 9.42 11.83 -0.09
CA PRO A 358 10.30 12.84 -0.70
C PRO A 358 9.77 14.25 -0.53
N ILE A 359 10.64 15.20 -0.86
CA ILE A 359 10.32 16.62 -0.86
C ILE A 359 8.89 16.88 -1.37
N PRO A 360 8.06 17.62 -0.62
CA PRO A 360 6.66 17.81 -0.97
C PRO A 360 6.50 18.63 -2.27
N ARG A 361 6.50 17.95 -3.43
CA ARG A 361 6.23 18.49 -4.81
C ARG A 361 5.07 17.72 -5.46
N GLY A 362 4.00 18.37 -5.98
CA GLY A 362 2.67 17.74 -6.22
C GLY A 362 1.47 18.38 -5.49
N ASN A 363 0.28 17.76 -5.51
CA ASN A 363 -0.96 18.35 -4.97
C ASN A 363 -1.55 17.54 -3.81
N ASP A 364 -0.77 16.66 -3.18
CA ASP A 364 -1.22 15.67 -2.20
C ASP A 364 -0.95 16.07 -0.73
N ARG A 365 -0.63 17.33 -0.41
CA ARG A 365 -0.40 17.76 0.97
C ARG A 365 -0.93 19.14 1.29
N ALA A 366 -0.84 19.52 2.55
CA ALA A 366 -1.12 20.88 3.02
C ALA A 366 0.16 21.74 3.09
N ILE A 367 -0.02 23.05 3.13
CA ILE A 367 1.02 24.06 3.35
C ILE A 367 0.63 24.98 4.51
N LEU A 368 1.57 25.14 5.43
CA LEU A 368 1.45 25.95 6.63
C LEU A 368 2.14 27.30 6.41
N TYR A 369 1.49 28.38 6.80
CA TYR A 369 2.04 29.74 6.79
C TYR A 369 2.07 30.27 8.20
N TYR A 370 3.25 30.68 8.66
CA TYR A 370 3.44 31.45 9.89
C TYR A 370 3.65 32.93 9.55
N ASP A 371 2.76 33.75 10.07
CA ASP A 371 2.79 35.21 10.02
C ASP A 371 3.27 35.73 11.37
N GLY A 372 4.54 36.13 11.43
CA GLY A 372 5.15 36.81 12.57
C GLY A 372 5.34 38.30 12.33
N TYR A 373 4.52 38.94 11.50
CA TYR A 373 4.59 40.39 11.28
C TYR A 373 4.46 41.17 12.60
N ASP A 374 3.52 40.75 13.47
CA ASP A 374 3.52 41.08 14.90
C ASP A 374 4.14 39.92 15.68
N ALA A 375 5.39 40.09 16.09
CA ALA A 375 6.17 39.07 16.78
C ALA A 375 5.53 38.57 18.10
N ASN A 376 4.69 39.39 18.75
CA ASN A 376 4.05 39.02 20.01
C ASN A 376 2.67 38.37 19.80
N ASN A 377 2.02 38.64 18.66
CA ASN A 377 0.72 38.10 18.31
C ASN A 377 0.74 37.49 16.89
N PRO A 378 1.58 36.46 16.67
CA PRO A 378 1.69 35.84 15.37
C PRO A 378 0.40 35.10 15.01
N LYS A 379 0.25 34.82 13.72
CA LYS A 379 -0.88 34.07 13.15
C LYS A 379 -0.37 32.90 12.34
N MET A 380 -1.20 31.88 12.23
CA MET A 380 -0.88 30.69 11.46
C MET A 380 -2.09 30.28 10.64
N THR A 381 -1.86 29.92 9.38
CA THR A 381 -2.91 29.44 8.48
C THR A 381 -2.42 28.25 7.70
N MET A 382 -3.32 27.36 7.33
CA MET A 382 -2.98 26.17 6.55
C MET A 382 -3.95 26.00 5.40
N TYR A 383 -3.41 25.67 4.22
CA TYR A 383 -4.16 25.52 2.98
C TYR A 383 -3.85 24.19 2.31
N VAL A 384 -4.72 23.78 1.40
CA VAL A 384 -4.35 22.78 0.39
C VAL A 384 -3.18 23.32 -0.41
N TYR A 385 -2.09 22.54 -0.52
CA TYR A 385 -0.97 22.93 -1.36
C TYR A 385 -1.31 22.71 -2.84
N ASP A 386 -1.14 23.75 -3.63
CA ASP A 386 -1.28 23.73 -5.08
C ASP A 386 0.11 23.86 -5.70
N GLY A 387 0.65 22.77 -6.22
CA GLY A 387 1.96 22.71 -6.87
C GLY A 387 2.08 23.60 -8.12
N SER A 388 0.97 24.09 -8.69
CA SER A 388 1.02 25.10 -9.76
C SER A 388 1.20 26.52 -9.22
N GLN A 389 0.80 26.77 -7.97
CA GLN A 389 0.92 28.07 -7.29
C GLN A 389 2.06 28.11 -6.28
N SER A 390 2.55 26.94 -5.83
CA SER A 390 3.60 26.75 -4.84
C SER A 390 3.34 27.60 -3.58
N GLU A 391 4.18 28.60 -3.31
CA GLU A 391 4.09 29.51 -2.18
C GLU A 391 2.81 30.35 -2.18
N ASN A 392 2.14 30.49 -3.33
CA ASN A 392 0.92 31.27 -3.49
C ASN A 392 -0.37 30.45 -3.30
N SER A 393 -0.28 29.24 -2.74
CA SER A 393 -1.44 28.39 -2.45
C SER A 393 -2.52 29.09 -1.58
N TRP A 394 -2.12 30.05 -0.74
CA TRP A 394 -3.03 30.89 0.05
C TRP A 394 -3.98 31.77 -0.78
N SER A 395 -3.64 32.05 -2.05
CA SER A 395 -4.36 32.99 -2.92
C SER A 395 -5.80 32.59 -3.24
N ASN A 396 -6.17 31.33 -2.98
CA ASN A 396 -7.54 30.85 -3.03
C ASN A 396 -8.09 30.62 -1.61
N PRO A 397 -8.87 31.57 -1.05
CA PRO A 397 -9.49 31.42 0.26
C PRO A 397 -10.36 30.17 0.43
N GLY A 398 -10.93 29.63 -0.67
CA GLY A 398 -11.73 28.40 -0.65
C GLY A 398 -10.92 27.14 -0.39
N LYS A 399 -9.58 27.24 -0.31
CA LYS A 399 -8.65 26.15 0.01
C LYS A 399 -8.09 26.26 1.43
N LEU A 400 -8.62 27.17 2.25
CA LEU A 400 -8.25 27.27 3.67
C LEU A 400 -8.71 26.02 4.43
N LEU A 401 -7.78 25.34 5.09
CA LEU A 401 -8.04 24.16 5.91
C LEU A 401 -8.18 24.52 7.39
N SER A 402 -7.34 25.43 7.89
CA SER A 402 -7.37 25.87 9.29
C SER A 402 -6.70 27.23 9.46
N SER A 403 -7.12 27.99 10.47
CA SER A 403 -6.60 29.31 10.77
C SER A 403 -6.59 29.58 12.27
N SER A 404 -5.47 30.09 12.80
CA SER A 404 -5.34 30.52 14.18
C SER A 404 -6.22 31.74 14.50
N VAL A 405 -6.73 32.43 13.47
CA VAL A 405 -7.67 33.56 13.62
C VAL A 405 -9.03 33.08 14.09
N THR A 406 -9.43 31.87 13.70
CA THR A 406 -10.77 31.32 13.96
C THR A 406 -10.77 30.04 14.79
N SER A 407 -9.59 29.46 15.06
CA SER A 407 -9.46 28.16 15.71
C SER A 407 -8.23 28.10 16.60
N ALA A 408 -8.35 27.46 17.76
CA ALA A 408 -7.24 27.16 18.65
C ALA A 408 -6.38 25.97 18.18
N LYS A 409 -6.75 25.29 17.09
CA LYS A 409 -6.01 24.15 16.54
C LYS A 409 -4.64 24.53 15.97
N LEU A 410 -4.47 25.78 15.58
CA LEU A 410 -3.18 26.32 15.16
C LEU A 410 -2.71 27.32 16.22
N GLN A 411 -1.59 27.02 16.86
CA GLN A 411 -1.04 27.78 17.96
C GLN A 411 0.36 28.29 17.57
N PRO A 412 0.45 29.45 16.90
CA PRO A 412 1.74 30.09 16.67
C PRO A 412 2.27 30.68 17.98
N GLY A 413 3.44 30.24 18.40
CA GLY A 413 4.19 30.87 19.49
C GLY A 413 4.83 32.17 19.04
N PRO A 414 5.13 33.09 19.98
CA PRO A 414 5.73 34.38 19.68
C PRO A 414 7.09 34.21 19.00
N MET A 415 7.45 35.17 18.15
CA MET A 415 8.79 35.24 17.58
C MET A 415 9.72 35.91 18.59
N VAL A 416 10.69 35.13 19.09
CA VAL A 416 11.64 35.57 20.10
C VAL A 416 12.95 35.96 19.44
N ASN A 417 13.37 37.22 19.58
CA ASN A 417 14.73 37.64 19.25
C ASN A 417 15.64 37.35 20.44
N GLU A 418 16.56 36.41 20.27
CA GLU A 418 17.46 35.94 21.32
C GLU A 418 18.77 36.75 21.40
N GLY A 419 18.85 37.84 20.62
CA GLY A 419 20.07 38.62 20.44
C GLY A 419 20.97 38.05 19.34
N SER A 420 22.00 38.80 18.96
CA SER A 420 22.97 38.40 17.93
C SER A 420 22.36 37.93 16.60
N ASN A 421 21.17 38.46 16.26
CA ASN A 421 20.36 38.11 15.10
C ASN A 421 19.81 36.67 15.09
N TYR A 422 19.71 36.00 16.24
CA TYR A 422 18.99 34.74 16.37
C TYR A 422 17.52 34.99 16.64
N PHE A 423 16.67 34.26 15.92
CA PHE A 423 15.23 34.28 16.09
C PHE A 423 14.75 32.86 16.31
N ARG A 424 13.91 32.68 17.33
CA ARG A 424 13.24 31.42 17.64
C ARG A 424 11.74 31.56 17.42
N VAL A 425 11.15 30.58 16.77
CA VAL A 425 9.70 30.41 16.69
C VAL A 425 9.37 28.98 17.09
N GLN A 426 8.32 28.86 17.89
CA GLN A 426 7.73 27.59 18.27
C GLN A 426 6.27 27.59 17.83
N PHE A 427 5.72 26.45 17.46
CA PHE A 427 4.33 26.32 17.07
C PHE A 427 3.79 24.92 17.34
N ASN A 428 2.48 24.85 17.58
CA ASN A 428 1.74 23.60 17.65
C ASN A 428 0.59 23.63 16.63
N ALA A 429 0.32 22.49 16.01
CA ALA A 429 -0.79 22.31 15.08
C ALA A 429 -1.49 20.98 15.32
N ASP A 430 -2.80 21.04 15.60
CA ASP A 430 -3.69 19.88 15.57
C ASP A 430 -4.15 19.64 14.12
N LEU A 431 -3.67 18.55 13.52
CA LEU A 431 -3.92 18.17 12.13
C LEU A 431 -5.11 17.20 11.99
N SER A 432 -5.88 16.97 13.05
CA SER A 432 -7.06 16.08 13.05
C SER A 432 -8.21 16.56 12.15
N SER A 433 -8.24 17.81 11.71
CA SER A 433 -9.21 18.27 10.70
C SER A 433 -8.63 18.31 9.28
N VAL A 434 -7.34 18.05 9.15
CA VAL A 434 -6.58 18.21 7.91
C VAL A 434 -6.30 16.85 7.30
N ASN A 435 -5.87 15.89 8.12
CA ASN A 435 -5.57 14.53 7.68
C ASN A 435 -6.80 13.62 7.79
N VAL A 436 -7.96 14.06 7.29
CA VAL A 436 -9.24 13.32 7.37
C VAL A 436 -9.97 13.37 6.03
N GLY A 437 -10.15 12.19 5.43
CA GLY A 437 -10.78 11.99 4.12
C GLY A 437 -12.16 12.58 3.94
N GLU A 438 -12.98 12.55 4.99
CA GLU A 438 -14.36 13.05 4.95
C GLU A 438 -14.43 14.54 4.53
N ASN A 439 -13.38 15.31 4.78
CA ASN A 439 -13.32 16.72 4.41
C ASN A 439 -12.93 16.95 2.94
N PHE A 440 -12.41 15.94 2.24
CA PHE A 440 -11.76 16.10 0.94
C PHE A 440 -12.71 16.48 -0.21
N PRO A 441 -13.94 15.95 -0.28
CA PRO A 441 -14.91 16.41 -1.25
C PRO A 441 -15.19 17.92 -1.16
N THR A 442 -15.20 18.50 0.04
CA THR A 442 -15.38 19.95 0.27
C THR A 442 -14.31 20.77 -0.43
N PHE A 443 -13.10 20.22 -0.55
CA PHE A 443 -11.95 20.86 -1.16
C PHE A 443 -11.62 20.29 -2.55
N ASN A 444 -12.45 19.40 -3.12
CA ASN A 444 -12.19 18.69 -4.37
C ASN A 444 -10.80 18.03 -4.39
N LEU A 445 -10.48 17.32 -3.30
CA LEU A 445 -9.25 16.55 -3.14
C LEU A 445 -9.55 15.07 -3.39
N PRO A 446 -8.58 14.33 -3.92
CA PRO A 446 -8.74 12.90 -4.11
C PRO A 446 -8.59 12.17 -2.76
N LYS A 447 -9.13 10.95 -2.66
CA LYS A 447 -9.15 10.18 -1.39
C LYS A 447 -7.74 9.84 -0.89
N GLU A 448 -6.78 9.74 -1.79
CA GLU A 448 -5.36 9.48 -1.53
C GLU A 448 -4.52 10.73 -1.23
N TRP A 449 -5.13 11.92 -1.10
CA TRP A 449 -4.42 13.10 -0.59
C TRP A 449 -3.83 12.77 0.78
N ASN A 450 -2.71 13.36 1.22
CA ASN A 450 -1.98 12.96 2.44
C ASN A 450 -1.98 14.01 3.56
N GLY A 451 -2.39 15.24 3.24
CA GLY A 451 -2.42 16.35 4.19
C GLY A 451 -1.04 16.75 4.69
N MET A 452 -0.87 17.06 5.97
CA MET A 452 0.44 17.40 6.53
C MET A 452 0.78 16.36 7.59
N ARG A 453 1.82 15.56 7.36
CA ARG A 453 2.25 14.53 8.30
C ARG A 453 3.67 14.09 7.98
N PHE A 454 4.29 13.39 8.92
CA PHE A 454 5.48 12.60 8.66
C PHE A 454 5.49 11.35 9.53
N GLY A 455 6.43 10.45 9.30
CA GLY A 455 6.59 9.21 10.05
C GLY A 455 8.05 9.00 10.42
N SER A 456 8.56 7.78 10.32
CA SER A 456 10.00 7.52 10.41
C SER A 456 10.81 8.14 9.26
N GLU A 457 10.12 8.60 8.21
CA GLU A 457 10.67 9.33 7.09
C GLU A 457 10.00 10.71 6.99
N VAL A 458 10.78 11.72 6.63
CA VAL A 458 10.33 13.11 6.57
C VAL A 458 10.83 13.78 5.29
N GLY A 459 9.89 14.33 4.53
CA GLY A 459 10.11 15.31 3.49
C GLY A 459 9.72 16.70 4.00
N VAL A 460 10.60 17.69 3.81
CA VAL A 460 10.38 19.06 4.26
C VAL A 460 10.69 19.99 3.11
N SER A 461 9.82 20.98 2.92
CA SER A 461 10.15 22.19 2.18
C SER A 461 9.77 23.37 3.05
N LEU A 462 10.77 24.13 3.50
CA LEU A 462 10.64 25.24 4.42
C LEU A 462 11.27 26.47 3.79
N HIS A 463 10.50 27.55 3.70
CA HIS A 463 10.97 28.83 3.20
C HIS A 463 10.71 29.92 4.22
N PHE A 464 11.73 30.71 4.50
CA PHE A 464 11.68 31.82 5.44
C PHE A 464 11.89 33.14 4.70
N PHE A 465 11.26 34.19 5.21
CA PHE A 465 11.23 35.48 4.55
C PHE A 465 10.96 36.62 5.55
N LYS A 466 11.02 37.83 4.99
CA LYS A 466 10.54 39.08 5.58
C LYS A 466 9.28 39.55 4.83
N PHE A 467 8.45 40.36 5.47
CA PHE A 467 7.31 41.02 4.82
C PHE A 467 7.65 42.44 4.31
N ASN A 468 6.98 42.84 3.22
CA ASN A 468 6.96 44.21 2.69
C ASN A 468 5.66 44.97 3.04
N GLY A 469 4.84 44.41 3.93
CA GLY A 469 3.58 44.99 4.40
C GLY A 469 2.89 44.07 5.39
N GLN A 470 1.82 44.54 6.02
CA GLN A 470 1.07 43.72 6.98
C GLN A 470 0.19 42.70 6.24
N PRO A 471 0.26 41.39 6.59
CA PRO A 471 -0.71 40.41 6.11
C PRO A 471 -2.13 40.72 6.57
N THR A 472 -3.12 40.42 5.72
CA THR A 472 -4.53 40.70 6.00
C THR A 472 -5.38 39.47 5.85
N TYR A 473 -6.46 39.39 6.65
CA TYR A 473 -7.30 38.21 6.77
C TYR A 473 -8.78 38.57 6.60
N ASN A 474 -9.56 37.70 5.98
CA ASN A 474 -11.01 37.80 5.92
C ASN A 474 -11.67 37.26 7.21
N ALA A 475 -13.01 37.29 7.26
CA ALA A 475 -13.78 36.82 8.41
C ALA A 475 -13.66 35.30 8.70
N SER A 476 -13.29 34.49 7.70
CA SER A 476 -13.03 33.06 7.90
C SER A 476 -11.59 32.78 8.32
N GLY A 477 -10.78 33.81 8.54
CA GLY A 477 -9.37 33.67 8.88
C GLY A 477 -8.47 33.32 7.69
N ALA A 478 -8.97 33.42 6.46
CA ALA A 478 -8.17 33.22 5.24
C ALA A 478 -7.38 34.48 4.91
N LEU A 479 -6.17 34.31 4.39
CA LEU A 479 -5.29 35.34 3.89
C LEU A 479 -5.94 36.01 2.66
N THR A 480 -5.90 37.33 2.67
CA THR A 480 -6.33 38.19 1.55
C THR A 480 -5.16 38.99 0.99
N ALA A 481 -4.09 39.14 1.75
CA ALA A 481 -2.78 39.57 1.28
C ALA A 481 -1.68 38.91 2.12
N PHE A 482 -0.65 38.38 1.46
CA PHE A 482 0.55 37.83 2.09
C PHE A 482 1.79 38.45 1.43
N PRO A 483 2.17 39.70 1.80
CA PRO A 483 3.14 40.51 1.06
C PRO A 483 4.59 40.13 1.40
N VAL A 484 5.03 38.96 0.91
CA VAL A 484 6.41 38.50 1.03
C VAL A 484 7.37 39.48 0.32
N ASP A 485 8.48 39.82 0.98
CA ASP A 485 9.52 40.68 0.44
C ASP A 485 10.43 39.90 -0.53
N ASN A 486 10.07 39.93 -1.81
CA ASN A 486 10.85 39.29 -2.88
C ASN A 486 11.94 40.21 -3.47
N THR A 487 12.29 41.31 -2.80
CA THR A 487 13.31 42.23 -3.33
C THR A 487 14.70 41.59 -3.29
N THR A 488 15.54 42.00 -4.25
CA THR A 488 16.93 41.54 -4.34
C THR A 488 17.85 42.57 -3.72
N LEU A 489 18.78 42.11 -2.89
CA LEU A 489 19.88 42.87 -2.33
C LEU A 489 20.90 43.21 -3.43
N ASP A 490 21.23 44.48 -3.56
CA ASP A 490 22.38 44.91 -4.35
C ASP A 490 23.65 44.84 -3.48
N SER A 491 24.32 43.68 -3.51
CA SER A 491 25.61 43.46 -2.84
C SER A 491 26.80 43.62 -3.79
N GLY A 492 26.60 44.10 -5.02
CA GLY A 492 27.68 44.18 -6.03
C GLY A 492 28.18 42.82 -6.56
N THR A 493 27.50 41.71 -6.25
CA THR A 493 27.85 40.34 -6.65
C THR A 493 26.88 39.70 -7.64
N GLY A 494 25.77 40.36 -7.98
CA GLY A 494 24.76 39.84 -8.90
C GLY A 494 23.77 38.88 -8.22
N TYR A 495 22.74 39.47 -7.60
CA TYR A 495 21.49 38.88 -7.08
C TYR A 495 21.56 37.97 -5.83
N HIS A 496 21.05 38.49 -4.70
CA HIS A 496 20.71 37.71 -3.50
C HIS A 496 19.35 38.20 -2.95
N ALA A 497 18.41 37.33 -2.59
CA ALA A 497 17.03 37.71 -2.18
C ALA A 497 16.84 37.83 -0.64
N TYR A 498 15.78 38.52 -0.17
CA TYR A 498 15.34 38.52 1.24
C TYR A 498 14.56 37.25 1.66
N THR A 499 14.81 36.15 0.96
CA THR A 499 14.19 34.84 1.15
C THR A 499 15.27 33.79 1.26
N GLY A 500 15.04 32.75 2.05
CA GLY A 500 15.87 31.54 2.00
C GLY A 500 15.03 30.30 2.23
N TRP A 501 15.65 29.13 2.03
CA TRP A 501 14.96 27.86 2.06
C TRP A 501 15.79 26.70 2.57
N PHE A 502 15.08 25.68 3.04
CA PHE A 502 15.55 24.36 3.41
C PHE A 502 14.62 23.32 2.80
N ASP A 503 15.19 22.45 1.98
CA ASP A 503 14.45 21.39 1.33
C ASP A 503 15.16 20.05 1.55
N THR A 504 14.38 19.01 1.75
CA THR A 504 14.86 17.63 1.69
C THR A 504 15.06 17.17 0.25
N GLY A 505 15.82 16.11 0.03
CA GLY A 505 16.12 15.59 -1.30
C GLY A 505 14.94 14.85 -1.94
N TYR A 506 15.21 14.20 -3.07
CA TYR A 506 14.29 13.26 -3.71
C TYR A 506 14.49 11.85 -3.15
N TRP A 507 13.47 11.01 -3.28
CA TRP A 507 13.52 9.61 -2.85
C TRP A 507 14.68 8.86 -3.54
N PRO A 508 15.42 7.98 -2.83
CA PRO A 508 15.23 7.54 -1.44
C PRO A 508 15.92 8.43 -0.38
N ALA A 509 16.37 9.63 -0.72
CA ALA A 509 17.11 10.51 0.17
C ALA A 509 16.20 11.39 1.03
N LEU A 510 15.70 10.81 2.13
CA LEU A 510 14.79 11.46 3.10
C LEU A 510 15.49 11.74 4.43
N LEU A 511 14.99 12.74 5.16
CA LEU A 511 15.31 12.86 6.58
C LEU A 511 14.68 11.68 7.32
N ARG A 512 15.34 11.26 8.40
CA ARG A 512 14.83 10.22 9.28
C ARG A 512 14.29 10.86 10.54
N ALA A 513 13.22 10.28 11.07
CA ALA A 513 12.76 10.56 12.40
C ALA A 513 12.75 9.25 13.18
N SER A 514 13.12 9.31 14.45
CA SER A 514 13.03 8.18 15.35
C SER A 514 11.72 8.28 16.13
N LEU A 515 11.15 7.12 16.47
CA LEU A 515 10.05 7.11 17.42
C LEU A 515 10.64 7.46 18.78
N ASP A 516 10.31 8.65 19.26
CA ASP A 516 10.74 9.09 20.57
C ASP A 516 9.98 8.31 21.64
N THR A 517 10.69 7.41 22.30
CA THR A 517 10.22 6.72 23.49
C THR A 517 10.63 7.44 24.77
N ALA A 518 11.34 8.58 24.67
CA ALA A 518 11.90 9.30 25.80
C ALA A 518 10.81 10.02 26.60
N THR A 519 10.73 9.62 27.86
CA THR A 519 9.98 10.23 28.94
C THR A 519 10.77 11.44 29.46
N LEU A 520 10.92 12.53 28.71
CA LEU A 520 11.56 13.75 29.23
C LEU A 520 10.50 14.64 29.91
N ASP A 521 10.86 15.25 31.03
CA ASP A 521 10.11 16.25 31.79
C ASP A 521 10.79 17.60 31.52
N TYR A 522 10.04 18.58 31.02
CA TYR A 522 10.56 19.88 30.61
C TYR A 522 10.07 20.98 31.55
N GLY A 523 10.97 21.91 31.91
CA GLY A 523 10.56 23.13 32.62
C GLY A 523 9.56 23.96 31.80
N ASP A 524 8.43 24.29 32.41
CA ASP A 524 7.30 25.02 31.83
C ASP A 524 7.40 26.56 31.92
N TYR A 525 8.41 27.06 32.65
CA TYR A 525 8.58 28.49 32.89
C TYR A 525 9.32 29.22 31.77
N GLN A 526 8.58 30.11 31.10
CA GLN A 526 8.99 30.90 29.91
C GLN A 526 10.24 31.78 30.08
N GLY A 527 10.66 32.08 31.32
CA GLY A 527 11.76 33.01 31.60
C GLY A 527 13.14 32.36 31.75
N PHE A 528 13.25 31.04 31.65
CA PHE A 528 14.51 30.32 31.81
C PHE A 528 14.98 29.64 30.52
N PRO A 529 16.30 29.39 30.37
CA PRO A 529 16.80 28.44 29.39
C PRO A 529 16.12 27.08 29.56
N ILE A 530 15.95 26.35 28.46
CA ILE A 530 15.34 25.02 28.46
C ILE A 530 16.12 24.13 29.43
N ALA A 531 15.40 23.60 30.42
CA ALA A 531 15.87 22.57 31.32
C ALA A 531 14.97 21.35 31.12
N SER A 532 15.59 20.20 30.86
CA SER A 532 14.89 18.92 30.75
C SER A 532 15.60 17.85 31.56
N GLN A 533 14.84 16.85 32.00
CA GLN A 533 15.36 15.68 32.70
C GLN A 533 14.56 14.44 32.30
N THR A 534 15.11 13.24 32.51
CA THR A 534 14.31 12.02 32.34
C THR A 534 13.25 11.97 33.44
N ALA A 535 11.98 12.03 33.04
CA ALA A 535 10.81 11.85 33.90
C ALA A 535 10.92 10.51 34.66
N SER A 536 10.81 10.58 35.99
CA SER A 536 10.92 9.43 36.88
C SER A 536 9.71 9.35 37.79
N THR A 537 9.09 8.17 37.87
CA THR A 537 7.99 7.92 38.82
C THR A 537 8.49 7.75 40.26
N GLU A 538 9.79 7.51 40.45
CA GLU A 538 10.43 7.33 41.77
C GLU A 538 10.99 8.64 42.35
N VAL A 539 11.33 9.61 41.48
CA VAL A 539 11.91 10.90 41.87
C VAL A 539 11.02 12.01 41.32
N LYS A 540 10.23 12.63 42.20
CA LYS A 540 9.22 13.64 41.84
C LYS A 540 9.10 14.75 42.88
N ILE A 541 8.67 15.93 42.44
CA ILE A 541 8.32 17.04 43.33
C ILE A 541 6.81 17.00 43.58
N GLY A 542 6.40 16.84 44.84
CA GLY A 542 4.98 16.78 45.24
C GLY A 542 4.35 15.39 45.11
N SER A 543 3.01 15.33 45.21
CA SER A 543 2.26 14.08 45.17
C SER A 543 1.79 13.66 43.77
N ALA A 544 1.81 14.58 42.80
CA ALA A 544 1.46 14.33 41.40
C ALA A 544 2.43 13.34 40.74
N ALA A 545 2.04 12.73 39.63
CA ALA A 545 2.98 12.00 38.77
C ALA A 545 3.89 13.02 38.06
N THR A 546 5.13 12.65 37.76
CA THR A 546 5.96 13.37 36.79
C THR A 546 5.23 13.42 35.46
N ASP A 547 5.06 14.61 34.91
CA ASP A 547 4.59 14.82 33.55
C ASP A 547 5.72 14.46 32.58
N SER A 548 5.38 13.62 31.61
CA SER A 548 6.23 13.39 30.45
C SER A 548 5.82 14.40 29.39
N ASP A 549 6.69 15.34 29.10
CA ASP A 549 6.48 16.39 28.11
C ASP A 549 7.24 16.04 26.82
N ILE A 550 6.57 16.24 25.69
CA ILE A 550 7.11 15.94 24.34
C ILE A 550 7.96 17.13 23.82
N GLY A 551 8.33 18.06 24.71
CA GLY A 551 9.06 19.31 24.43
C GLY A 551 8.71 20.41 25.44
N PRO A 552 9.45 21.53 25.48
CA PRO A 552 9.17 22.64 26.38
C PRO A 552 7.75 23.16 26.15
N ALA A 553 6.90 23.09 27.19
CA ALA A 553 5.54 23.60 27.12
C ALA A 553 5.56 25.12 26.82
N LEU A 554 4.92 25.52 25.73
CA LEU A 554 4.38 26.87 25.61
C LEU A 554 2.99 26.85 26.25
N GLY A 555 2.94 27.30 27.50
CA GLY A 555 1.89 26.98 28.46
C GLY A 555 0.44 27.18 28.01
N GLY A 556 -0.43 26.44 28.69
CA GLY A 556 -1.88 26.56 28.67
C GLY A 556 -2.52 25.75 29.79
N ASP A 557 -2.23 26.11 31.04
CA ASP A 557 -3.20 26.15 32.17
C ASP A 557 -2.66 27.03 33.32
#